data_AF-A0A3E0PKV0-F1
#
_entry.id   AF-A0A3E0PKV0-F1
#
_cell.length_a   1.000
_cell.length_b   1.000
_cell.length_c   1.000
_cell.angle_alpha   90.00
_cell.angle_beta   90.00
_cell.angle_gamma   90.00
#
_symmetry.space_group_name_H-M   'P 1'
#
loop_
_entity.id
_entity.type
_entity.pdbx_description
1 polymer ?
#
loop_
_entity_poly.entity_id
_entity_poly.type
_entity_poly.pdbx_seq_one_letter_code
_entity_poly.pdbx_strand_id
1 'polypeptide(L)'
;MSTAEPSPSPSTHAAGCWRRRAIWTGLYVAVMAAVVFSLIQFRRVALETMGTPEAQAEWQEWRDSEPNQSDDLPVQRRAPKSPEPPLLVLMRDHFAVVMTGAILFSSLLYAALAIAAWGAFARQRPTP
;
A
#
# COMPACT_ATOMS: atom_id res chain seq x y z
N MET A 1 -58.08 -22.49 31.24
CA MET A 1 -57.86 -21.12 30.73
C MET A 1 -56.35 -20.92 30.70
N SER A 2 -55.73 -21.11 29.53
CA SER A 2 -54.27 -21.24 29.37
C SER A 2 -53.61 -19.87 29.27
N THR A 3 -52.69 -19.56 30.18
CA THR A 3 -51.89 -18.34 30.15
C THR A 3 -50.70 -18.54 29.24
N ALA A 4 -50.69 -17.87 28.08
CA ALA A 4 -49.53 -17.81 27.20
C ALA A 4 -48.47 -16.89 27.84
N GLU A 5 -47.30 -17.44 28.16
CA GLU A 5 -46.13 -16.65 28.53
C GLU A 5 -45.58 -15.89 27.30
N PRO A 6 -45.19 -14.61 27.45
CA PRO A 6 -44.59 -13.84 26.37
C PRO A 6 -43.14 -14.30 26.13
N SER A 7 -42.86 -14.75 24.91
CA SER A 7 -41.53 -15.19 24.46
C SER A 7 -40.53 -14.01 24.38
N PRO A 8 -39.28 -14.16 24.86
CA PRO A 8 -38.30 -13.07 24.85
C PRO A 8 -37.76 -12.80 23.43
N SER A 9 -37.80 -11.53 22.99
CA SER A 9 -37.28 -11.08 21.68
C SER A 9 -35.74 -11.03 21.65
N PRO A 10 -35.06 -11.65 20.68
CA PRO A 10 -33.60 -11.59 20.56
C PRO A 10 -33.17 -10.49 19.57
N SER A 11 -32.70 -9.32 20.02
CA SER A 11 -32.13 -8.36 19.04
C SER A 11 -31.05 -7.37 19.52
N THR A 12 -30.76 -7.24 20.81
CA THR A 12 -29.86 -6.16 21.28
C THR A 12 -28.36 -6.52 21.26
N HIS A 13 -27.99 -7.79 21.41
CA HIS A 13 -26.55 -8.19 21.43
C HIS A 13 -25.89 -8.25 20.05
N ALA A 14 -26.67 -8.44 18.97
CA ALA A 14 -26.14 -8.53 17.61
C ALA A 14 -25.65 -7.18 17.07
N ALA A 15 -26.31 -6.08 17.45
CA ALA A 15 -26.05 -4.73 16.93
C ALA A 15 -24.64 -4.19 17.28
N GLY A 16 -24.14 -4.49 18.48
CA GLY A 16 -22.82 -4.04 18.94
C GLY A 16 -21.66 -4.73 18.21
N CYS A 17 -21.80 -6.02 17.92
CA CYS A 17 -20.80 -6.79 17.18
C CYS A 17 -20.73 -6.36 15.70
N TRP A 18 -21.88 -6.02 15.11
CA TRP A 18 -21.98 -5.52 13.75
C TRP A 18 -21.38 -4.12 13.58
N ARG A 19 -21.67 -3.15 14.48
CA ARG A 19 -21.04 -1.81 14.44
C ARG A 19 -19.51 -1.90 14.54
N ARG A 20 -18.99 -2.71 15.46
CA ARG A 20 -17.54 -2.89 15.62
C ARG A 20 -16.91 -3.46 14.36
N ARG A 21 -17.50 -4.50 13.76
CA ARG A 21 -17.01 -5.06 12.49
C ARG A 21 -17.06 -4.03 11.36
N ALA A 22 -18.16 -3.29 11.24
CA ALA A 22 -18.33 -2.26 10.21
C ALA A 22 -17.24 -1.15 10.30
N ILE A 23 -16.87 -0.73 11.52
CA ILE A 23 -15.80 0.25 11.73
C ILE A 23 -14.44 -0.31 11.24
N TRP A 24 -14.08 -1.54 11.64
CA TRP A 24 -12.82 -2.15 11.21
C TRP A 24 -12.79 -2.42 9.70
N THR A 25 -13.91 -2.82 9.08
CA THR A 25 -13.96 -2.95 7.63
C THR A 25 -13.89 -1.61 6.92
N GLY A 26 -14.55 -0.58 7.45
CA GLY A 26 -14.50 0.78 6.90
C GLY A 26 -13.09 1.37 6.97
N LEU A 27 -12.39 1.19 8.09
CA LEU A 27 -11.00 1.62 8.25
C LEU A 27 -10.07 0.90 7.27
N TYR A 28 -10.25 -0.42 7.10
CA TYR A 28 -9.48 -1.19 6.12
C TYR A 28 -9.66 -0.63 4.70
N VAL A 29 -10.91 -0.44 4.27
CA VAL A 29 -11.21 0.12 2.94
C VAL A 29 -10.63 1.51 2.77
N ALA A 30 -10.72 2.37 3.80
CA ALA A 30 -10.13 3.71 3.77
C ALA A 30 -8.60 3.68 3.61
N VAL A 31 -7.91 2.80 4.34
CA VAL A 31 -6.45 2.62 4.22
C VAL A 31 -6.08 2.08 2.84
N MET A 32 -6.78 1.07 2.33
CA MET A 32 -6.53 0.54 0.99
C MET A 32 -6.77 1.61 -0.09
N ALA A 33 -7.85 2.38 0.01
CA ALA A 33 -8.13 3.48 -0.90
C ALA A 33 -7.02 4.53 -0.88
N ALA A 34 -6.51 4.89 0.31
CA ALA A 34 -5.41 5.83 0.45
C ALA A 34 -4.10 5.33 -0.18
N VAL A 35 -3.77 4.04 0.00
CA VAL A 35 -2.58 3.42 -0.61
C VAL A 35 -2.68 3.41 -2.14
N VAL A 36 -3.82 2.94 -2.68
CA VAL A 36 -4.06 2.89 -4.13
C VAL A 36 -4.02 4.29 -4.72
N PHE A 37 -4.68 5.25 -4.08
CA PHE A 37 -4.68 6.65 -4.53
C PHE A 37 -3.26 7.23 -4.55
N SER A 38 -2.48 6.99 -3.50
CA SER A 38 -1.09 7.47 -3.40
C SER A 38 -0.21 6.92 -4.53
N LEU A 39 -0.36 5.63 -4.87
CA LEU A 39 0.40 5.01 -5.96
C LEU A 39 0.00 5.56 -7.33
N ILE A 40 -1.30 5.82 -7.54
CA ILE A 40 -1.77 6.44 -8.80
C ILE A 40 -1.19 7.86 -8.93
N GLN A 41 -1.18 8.64 -7.86
CA GLN A 41 -0.58 9.97 -7.88
C GLN A 41 0.93 9.93 -8.13
N PHE A 42 1.64 9.04 -7.44
CA PHE A 42 3.07 8.83 -7.66
C PHE A 42 3.37 8.48 -9.13
N ARG A 43 2.57 7.58 -9.73
CA ARG A 43 2.70 7.24 -11.15
C ARG A 43 2.52 8.46 -12.05
N ARG A 44 1.54 9.33 -11.79
CA ARG A 44 1.31 10.54 -12.59
C ARG A 44 2.51 11.47 -12.54
N VAL A 45 2.97 11.77 -11.32
CA VAL A 45 4.15 12.63 -11.11
C VAL A 45 5.38 12.03 -11.79
N ALA A 46 5.63 10.73 -11.64
CA ALA A 46 6.77 10.06 -12.25
C ALA A 46 6.75 10.10 -13.79
N LEU A 47 5.57 9.91 -14.40
CA LEU A 47 5.42 9.98 -15.86
C LEU A 47 5.51 11.42 -16.36
N GLU A 48 5.00 12.40 -15.62
CA GLU A 48 5.09 13.83 -15.99
C GLU A 48 6.51 14.37 -15.87
N THR A 49 7.28 13.94 -14.86
CA THR A 49 8.65 14.42 -14.65
C THR A 49 9.67 13.69 -15.52
N MET A 50 9.54 12.38 -15.70
CA MET A 50 10.54 11.58 -16.41
C MET A 50 10.15 11.23 -17.86
N GLY A 51 8.88 11.41 -18.21
CA GLY A 51 8.37 11.15 -19.57
C GLY A 51 8.65 12.27 -20.57
N THR A 52 9.27 13.37 -20.14
CA THR A 52 9.59 14.52 -21.00
C THR A 52 10.83 14.24 -21.85
N PRO A 53 10.92 14.80 -23.08
CA PRO A 53 12.12 14.72 -23.91
C PRO A 53 13.36 15.26 -23.19
N GLU A 54 13.21 16.30 -22.38
CA GLU A 54 14.28 16.92 -21.60
C GLU A 54 14.84 15.96 -20.54
N ALA A 55 13.98 15.25 -19.80
CA ALA A 55 14.42 14.27 -18.81
C ALA A 55 15.07 13.04 -19.45
N GLN A 56 14.65 12.67 -20.67
CA GLN A 56 15.34 11.64 -21.43
C GLN A 56 16.71 12.10 -21.93
N ALA A 57 16.84 13.37 -22.34
CA ALA A 57 18.12 13.96 -22.74
C ALA A 57 19.09 14.04 -21.55
N GLU A 58 18.62 14.49 -20.38
CA GLU A 58 19.41 14.52 -19.14
C GLU A 58 19.86 13.11 -18.72
N TRP A 59 18.99 12.11 -18.87
CA TRP A 59 19.34 10.70 -18.64
C TRP A 59 20.41 10.19 -19.60
N GLN A 60 20.33 10.56 -20.88
CA GLN A 60 21.34 10.22 -21.88
C GLN A 60 22.67 10.92 -21.59
N GLU A 61 22.64 12.21 -21.25
CA GLU A 61 23.83 12.99 -20.89
C GLU A 61 24.52 12.43 -19.64
N TRP A 62 23.77 12.05 -18.60
CA TRP A 62 24.32 11.34 -17.45
C TRP A 62 24.94 10.00 -17.81
N ARG A 63 24.29 9.22 -18.69
CA ARG A 63 24.81 7.94 -19.18
C ARG A 63 26.11 8.09 -19.93
N ASP A 64 26.22 9.14 -20.74
CA ASP A 64 27.35 9.39 -21.62
C ASP A 64 28.49 10.12 -20.89
N SER A 65 28.23 10.70 -19.71
CA SER A 65 29.24 11.30 -18.86
C SER A 65 30.28 10.28 -18.35
N GLU A 66 31.56 10.66 -18.43
CA GLU A 66 32.75 9.86 -18.10
C GLU A 66 32.83 9.23 -16.69
N PRO A 67 32.17 9.73 -15.62
CA PRO A 67 32.20 9.08 -14.29
C PRO A 67 31.62 7.66 -14.27
N ASN A 68 30.81 7.29 -15.26
CA ASN A 68 30.29 5.91 -15.42
C ASN A 68 31.22 5.01 -16.26
N GLN A 69 32.34 5.52 -16.76
CA GLN A 69 33.31 4.82 -17.61
C GLN A 69 34.76 4.95 -17.12
N SER A 70 34.99 5.32 -15.86
CA SER A 70 36.34 5.41 -15.33
C SER A 70 36.96 4.01 -15.20
N ASP A 71 37.89 3.68 -16.09
CA ASP A 71 38.69 2.45 -16.08
C ASP A 71 39.58 2.31 -14.83
N ASP A 72 39.71 3.39 -14.04
CA ASP A 72 40.61 3.50 -12.88
C ASP A 72 39.96 3.15 -11.54
N LEU A 73 38.70 2.71 -11.53
CA LEU A 73 38.02 2.25 -10.31
C LEU A 73 38.21 0.73 -10.10
N PRO A 74 38.43 0.26 -8.85
CA PRO A 74 38.61 -1.17 -8.53
C PRO A 74 37.47 -2.08 -9.01
N VAL A 75 36.29 -1.51 -9.30
CA VAL A 75 35.13 -2.21 -9.86
C VAL A 75 34.64 -1.44 -11.06
N GLN A 76 34.86 -2.01 -12.26
CA GLN A 76 34.23 -1.52 -13.48
C GLN A 76 32.71 -1.71 -13.38
N ARG A 77 31.98 -0.59 -13.38
CA ARG A 77 30.52 -0.62 -13.48
C ARG A 77 30.14 -0.69 -14.95
N ARG A 78 29.34 -1.69 -15.32
CA ARG A 78 28.81 -1.79 -16.69
C ARG A 78 27.86 -0.62 -16.93
N ALA A 79 28.09 0.13 -18.02
CA ALA A 79 27.18 1.20 -18.44
C ALA A 79 25.75 0.65 -18.55
N PRO A 80 24.71 1.35 -18.04
CA PRO A 80 23.35 0.85 -17.80
C PRO A 80 22.87 -0.27 -18.74
N LYS A 81 21.97 -0.10 -19.70
CA LYS A 81 21.58 -1.07 -20.77
C LYS A 81 20.19 -0.66 -21.22
N SER A 82 19.38 -0.20 -20.26
CA SER A 82 18.09 0.42 -20.52
C SER A 82 18.29 1.78 -21.20
N PRO A 83 17.68 2.01 -22.38
CA PRO A 83 17.65 3.33 -23.02
C PRO A 83 16.76 4.32 -22.26
N GLU A 84 15.85 3.82 -21.42
CA GLU A 84 14.92 4.64 -20.62
C GLU A 84 15.26 4.59 -19.13
N PRO A 85 14.89 5.63 -18.35
CA PRO A 85 15.06 5.63 -16.90
C PRO A 85 14.34 4.43 -16.26
N PRO A 86 14.97 3.66 -15.37
CA PRO A 86 14.39 2.42 -14.83
C PRO A 86 13.11 2.68 -14.03
N LEU A 87 12.98 3.83 -13.37
CA LEU A 87 11.75 4.23 -12.68
C LEU A 87 10.58 4.43 -13.66
N LEU A 88 10.86 4.97 -14.85
CA LEU A 88 9.84 5.16 -15.89
C LEU A 88 9.33 3.81 -16.39
N VAL A 89 10.23 2.87 -16.68
CA VAL A 89 9.88 1.49 -17.06
C VAL A 89 9.06 0.81 -15.96
N LEU A 90 9.44 1.00 -14.69
CA LEU A 90 8.72 0.43 -13.56
C LEU A 90 7.28 1.00 -13.46
N MET A 91 7.12 2.32 -13.60
CA MET A 91 5.82 3.00 -13.49
C MET A 91 4.95 2.87 -14.76
N ARG A 92 5.55 2.63 -15.93
CA ARG A 92 4.83 2.39 -17.19
C ARG A 92 4.42 0.93 -17.33
N ASP A 93 5.37 0.01 -17.21
CA ASP A 93 5.21 -1.38 -17.65
C ASP A 93 4.91 -2.34 -16.49
N HIS A 94 5.35 -2.02 -15.26
CA HIS A 94 5.25 -2.92 -14.09
C HIS A 94 4.39 -2.37 -12.94
N PHE A 95 3.63 -1.30 -13.18
CA PHE A 95 2.83 -0.64 -12.15
C PHE A 95 1.83 -1.59 -11.47
N ALA A 96 1.24 -2.53 -12.22
CA ALA A 96 0.31 -3.51 -11.67
C ALA A 96 0.97 -4.44 -10.64
N VAL A 97 2.24 -4.81 -10.86
CA VAL A 97 3.00 -5.65 -9.92
C VAL A 97 3.29 -4.87 -8.64
N VAL A 98 3.74 -3.61 -8.77
CA VAL A 98 3.98 -2.72 -7.63
C VAL A 98 2.69 -2.48 -6.84
N MET A 99 1.59 -2.22 -7.52
CA MET A 99 0.26 -2.04 -6.92
C MET A 99 -0.18 -3.28 -6.14
N THR A 100 -0.05 -4.46 -6.76
CA THR A 100 -0.43 -5.73 -6.12
C THR A 100 0.43 -5.99 -4.88
N GLY A 101 1.75 -5.79 -4.99
CA GLY A 101 2.67 -5.93 -3.86
C GLY A 101 2.34 -4.98 -2.72
N ALA A 102 2.03 -3.72 -3.02
CA ALA A 102 1.65 -2.72 -2.03
C ALA A 102 0.32 -3.07 -1.33
N ILE A 103 -0.69 -3.53 -2.08
CA ILE A 103 -1.97 -3.96 -1.50
C ILE A 103 -1.76 -5.16 -0.58
N LEU A 104 -1.01 -6.18 -1.03
CA LEU A 104 -0.75 -7.38 -0.23
C LEU A 104 0.01 -7.04 1.06
N PHE A 105 1.08 -6.26 0.95
CA PHE A 105 1.88 -5.85 2.11
C PHE A 105 1.06 -4.98 3.08
N SER A 106 0.30 -4.03 2.58
CA SER A 106 -0.57 -3.17 3.40
C SER A 106 -1.68 -3.97 4.08
N SER A 107 -2.24 -4.97 3.40
CA SER A 107 -3.24 -5.88 3.97
C SER A 107 -2.66 -6.71 5.12
N LEU A 108 -1.45 -7.24 4.93
CA LEU A 108 -0.75 -8.00 5.96
C LEU A 108 -0.44 -7.13 7.18
N LEU A 109 0.08 -5.92 6.94
CA LEU A 109 0.38 -4.95 8.00
C LEU A 109 -0.89 -4.56 8.76
N TYR A 110 -1.98 -4.28 8.04
CA TYR A 110 -3.27 -3.99 8.65
C TYR A 110 -3.78 -5.14 9.52
N ALA A 111 -3.69 -6.37 9.04
CA ALA A 111 -4.10 -7.55 9.81
C ALA A 111 -3.28 -7.70 11.10
N ALA A 112 -1.95 -7.55 11.01
CA ALA A 112 -1.07 -7.60 12.18
C ALA A 112 -1.42 -6.52 13.21
N LEU A 113 -1.64 -5.28 12.77
CA LEU A 113 -2.04 -4.17 13.63
C LEU A 113 -3.44 -4.36 14.23
N ALA A 114 -4.39 -4.87 13.45
CA ALA A 114 -5.75 -5.14 13.91
C ALA A 114 -5.76 -6.24 14.99
N ILE A 115 -4.97 -7.31 14.82
CA ILE A 115 -4.80 -8.37 15.83
C ILE A 115 -4.16 -7.79 17.10
N ALA A 116 -3.08 -7.02 16.97
CA ALA A 116 -2.40 -6.39 18.10
C ALA A 116 -3.35 -5.45 18.88
N ALA A 117 -4.10 -4.61 18.16
CA ALA A 117 -5.09 -3.72 18.75
C ALA A 117 -6.20 -4.50 19.46
N TRP A 118 -6.76 -5.54 18.84
CA TRP A 118 -7.75 -6.40 19.50
C TRP A 118 -7.21 -7.05 20.76
N GLY A 119 -5.96 -7.53 20.75
CA GLY A 119 -5.29 -8.08 21.93
C GLY A 119 -5.14 -7.05 23.06
N ALA A 120 -4.71 -5.83 22.72
CA ALA A 120 -4.55 -4.75 23.69
C ALA A 120 -5.88 -4.34 24.35
N PHE A 121 -6.95 -4.20 23.56
CA PHE A 121 -8.26 -3.80 24.08
C PHE A 121 -8.99 -4.93 24.82
N ALA A 122 -8.75 -6.20 24.48
CA ALA A 122 -9.36 -7.34 25.17
C ALA A 122 -8.83 -7.51 26.61
N ARG A 123 -7.63 -6.99 26.90
CA ARG A 123 -6.95 -7.15 28.21
C ARG A 123 -7.45 -6.19 29.29
N GLN A 124 -8.28 -5.19 28.96
CA GLN A 124 -8.74 -4.16 29.88
C GLN A 124 -10.04 -4.52 30.64
N ARG A 125 -10.35 -5.81 30.84
CA ARG A 125 -11.46 -6.17 31.73
C ARG A 125 -11.07 -5.76 33.16
N PRO A 126 -11.82 -4.85 33.82
CA PRO A 126 -11.55 -4.51 35.21
C PRO A 126 -11.74 -5.77 36.05
N THR A 127 -10.70 -6.22 36.74
CA THR A 127 -10.86 -7.07 37.92
C THR A 127 -11.62 -6.25 39.00
N PRO A 128 -12.54 -6.90 39.73
CA PRO A 128 -13.56 -6.24 40.55
C PRO A 128 -13.00 -5.31 41.63
#